data_AF-A0A349XYL8-F1
#
_entry.id   AF-A0A349XYL8-F1
#
_cell.length_a   1.000
_cell.length_b   1.000
_cell.length_c   1.000
_cell.angle_alpha   90.00
_cell.angle_beta   90.00
_cell.angle_gamma   90.00
#
_symmetry.space_group_name_H-M   'P 1'
#
loop_
_entity.id
_entity.type
_entity.pdbx_description
1 polymer ?
#
loop_
_entity_poly.entity_id
_entity_poly.type
_entity_poly.pdbx_seq_one_letter_code
_entity_poly.pdbx_strand_id
1 'polypeptide(L)'
;MMNGLLRRRRASLGIARASAIETMDRKTLLGEAIRRCPEIEPILGTDWVVDDQTCRRAGWLLVEHTGTLFHLGRRLLELSAPGGALLPPLEFRLCRQIEPSAAELISAPLLDPWSLVLFQSGHRPACWKLGGIVHHPDHHQLWVTTRLLYLHREKQMAHTEEGWVRLGQRMPA
;
A
#
# COMPACT_ATOMS: atom_id res chain seq x y z
N MET A 1 39.34 -12.92 -28.10
CA MET A 1 39.34 -12.38 -26.72
C MET A 1 37.96 -11.81 -26.41
N MET A 2 37.43 -12.14 -25.23
CA MET A 2 36.35 -11.50 -24.45
C MET A 2 34.96 -11.27 -25.08
N ASN A 3 33.96 -12.01 -24.58
CA ASN A 3 32.94 -11.55 -23.62
C ASN A 3 31.86 -12.65 -23.56
N GLY A 4 31.53 -13.26 -22.43
CA GLY A 4 31.16 -12.64 -21.17
C GLY A 4 29.87 -13.35 -20.76
N LEU A 5 30.00 -14.34 -19.88
CA LEU A 5 28.93 -15.19 -19.36
C LEU A 5 27.67 -14.39 -19.01
N LEU A 6 26.60 -14.58 -19.78
CA LEU A 6 25.23 -14.28 -19.34
C LEU A 6 24.90 -15.21 -18.18
N ARG A 7 25.26 -14.78 -16.97
CA ARG A 7 24.83 -15.37 -15.72
C ARG A 7 23.32 -15.14 -15.63
N ARG A 8 22.52 -16.02 -16.24
CA ARG A 8 21.08 -16.16 -16.01
C ARG A 8 20.89 -16.24 -14.50
N ARG A 9 20.46 -15.13 -13.88
CA ARG A 9 19.92 -15.15 -12.52
C ARG A 9 18.79 -16.17 -12.54
N ARG A 10 18.97 -17.28 -11.82
CA ARG A 10 17.93 -18.29 -11.60
C ARG A 10 16.66 -17.56 -11.19
N ALA A 11 15.62 -17.68 -12.01
CA ALA A 11 14.27 -17.30 -11.62
C ALA A 11 13.91 -18.15 -10.40
N SER A 12 13.77 -17.53 -9.23
CA SER A 12 12.99 -18.12 -8.15
C SER A 12 11.57 -18.28 -8.68
N LEU A 13 10.94 -19.43 -8.42
CA LEU A 13 9.62 -19.86 -8.90
C LEU A 13 8.45 -18.97 -8.38
N GLY A 14 8.56 -17.65 -8.44
CA GLY A 14 7.52 -16.71 -7.99
C GLY A 14 7.26 -16.69 -6.48
N ILE A 15 7.84 -17.59 -5.70
CA ILE A 15 7.77 -17.53 -4.23
C ILE A 15 8.76 -16.47 -3.76
N ALA A 16 8.27 -15.26 -3.53
CA ALA A 16 9.02 -14.26 -2.79
C ALA A 16 9.43 -14.92 -1.46
N ARG A 17 10.74 -14.96 -1.17
CA ARG A 17 11.16 -15.22 0.21
C ARG A 17 10.50 -14.14 1.04
N ALA A 18 9.57 -14.54 1.91
CA ALA A 18 8.95 -13.60 2.83
C ALA A 18 10.10 -12.82 3.48
N SER A 19 10.07 -11.51 3.36
CA SER A 19 11.13 -10.70 3.98
C SER A 19 11.08 -11.00 5.48
N ALA A 20 12.23 -11.02 6.17
CA ALA A 20 12.25 -11.31 7.61
C ALA A 20 11.25 -10.45 8.42
N ILE A 21 10.89 -9.27 7.89
CA ILE A 21 9.90 -8.35 8.42
C ILE A 21 8.47 -8.90 8.33
N GLU A 22 8.09 -9.56 7.24
CA GLU A 22 6.73 -10.07 7.03
C GLU A 22 6.34 -11.14 8.06
N THR A 23 7.34 -11.84 8.61
CA THR A 23 7.16 -12.88 9.63
C THR A 23 7.28 -12.37 11.07
N MET A 24 7.65 -11.10 11.27
CA MET A 24 7.77 -10.54 12.62
C MET A 24 6.41 -10.23 13.24
N ASP A 25 6.30 -10.46 14.55
CA ASP A 25 5.17 -10.01 15.34
C ASP A 25 5.26 -8.51 15.68
N ARG A 26 4.18 -7.95 16.21
CA ARG A 26 4.08 -6.52 16.53
C ARG A 26 5.16 -6.06 17.52
N LYS A 27 5.47 -6.88 18.53
CA LYS A 27 6.47 -6.55 19.56
C LYS A 27 7.87 -6.45 18.94
N THR A 28 8.23 -7.42 18.11
CA THR A 28 9.52 -7.46 17.42
C THR A 28 9.65 -6.32 16.42
N LEU A 29 8.58 -6.01 15.67
CA LEU A 29 8.54 -4.89 14.74
C LEU A 29 8.76 -3.54 15.44
N LEU A 30 8.07 -3.29 16.57
CA LEU A 30 8.25 -2.07 17.35
C LEU A 30 9.67 -1.95 17.91
N GLY A 31 10.22 -3.03 18.46
CA GLY A 31 11.60 -3.05 18.94
C GLY A 31 12.61 -2.76 17.84
N GLU A 32 12.46 -3.37 16.66
CA GLU A 32 13.32 -3.09 15.49
C GLU A 32 13.15 -1.66 14.97
N ALA A 33 11.94 -1.11 15.01
CA ALA A 33 11.69 0.26 14.62
C ALA A 33 12.41 1.26 15.54
N ILE A 34 12.26 1.12 16.87
CA ILE A 34 12.92 1.98 17.86
C ILE A 34 14.44 1.88 17.73
N ARG A 35 14.97 0.66 17.59
CA ARG A 35 16.42 0.44 17.43
C ARG A 35 16.99 1.14 16.19
N ARG A 36 16.21 1.27 15.11
CA ARG A 36 16.64 1.85 13.83
C ARG A 36 16.30 3.33 13.69
N CYS A 37 15.32 3.80 14.44
CA CYS A 37 14.75 5.14 14.38
C CYS A 37 14.40 5.56 15.83
N PRO A 38 15.41 5.81 16.68
CA PRO A 38 15.20 6.09 18.11
C PRO A 38 14.30 7.29 18.39
N GLU A 39 14.18 8.22 17.44
CA GLU A 39 13.32 9.39 17.49
C GLU A 39 11.82 9.05 17.62
N ILE A 40 11.40 7.83 17.26
CA ILE A 40 9.99 7.44 17.41
C ILE A 40 9.61 7.14 18.86
N GLU A 41 10.56 6.69 19.68
CA GLU A 41 10.26 6.23 21.04
C GLU A 41 9.67 7.35 21.93
N PRO A 42 10.25 8.58 21.96
CA PRO A 42 9.64 9.70 22.68
C PRO A 42 8.24 10.07 22.15
N ILE A 43 7.99 9.88 20.85
CA ILE A 43 6.70 10.17 20.24
C ILE A 43 5.65 9.16 20.73
N LEU A 44 6.02 7.88 20.85
CA LEU A 44 5.11 6.85 21.36
C LEU A 44 4.78 7.05 22.85
N GLY A 45 5.73 7.60 23.62
CA GLY A 45 5.67 7.82 25.06
C GLY A 45 6.44 6.73 25.81
N THR A 46 6.99 7.05 26.99
CA THR A 46 7.92 6.16 27.73
C THR A 46 7.31 4.81 28.14
N ASP A 47 5.99 4.77 28.37
CA ASP A 47 5.26 3.58 28.81
C ASP A 47 4.38 2.99 27.70
N TRP A 48 4.86 3.00 26.45
CA TRP A 48 4.11 2.46 25.32
C TRP A 48 3.84 0.96 25.49
N VAL A 49 2.68 0.51 25.00
CA VAL A 49 2.26 -0.91 25.04
C VAL A 49 2.06 -1.43 23.61
N VAL A 50 2.19 -2.76 23.42
CA VAL A 50 2.04 -3.39 22.11
C VAL A 50 0.54 -3.54 21.77
N ASP A 51 -0.09 -2.46 21.32
CA ASP A 51 -1.49 -2.43 20.90
C ASP A 51 -1.67 -1.87 19.47
N ASP A 52 -2.90 -1.92 18.95
CA ASP A 52 -3.21 -1.44 17.60
C ASP A 52 -2.94 0.06 17.43
N GLN A 53 -3.18 0.85 18.47
CA GLN A 53 -3.01 2.30 18.41
C GLN A 53 -1.53 2.68 18.31
N THR A 54 -0.68 2.05 19.13
CA THR A 54 0.76 2.23 19.13
C THR A 54 1.37 1.77 17.82
N CYS A 55 0.97 0.59 17.33
CA CYS A 55 1.40 0.08 16.03
C CYS A 55 0.98 1.01 14.87
N ARG A 56 -0.23 1.56 14.89
CA ARG A 56 -0.66 2.54 13.88
C ARG A 56 0.16 3.83 13.93
N ARG A 57 0.40 4.39 15.12
CA ARG A 57 1.19 5.62 15.29
C ARG A 57 2.62 5.42 14.80
N ALA A 58 3.30 4.37 15.27
CA ALA A 58 4.64 4.02 14.81
C ALA A 58 4.65 3.75 13.30
N GLY A 59 3.68 2.98 12.81
CA GLY A 59 3.51 2.65 11.41
C GLY A 59 3.47 3.88 10.51
N TRP A 60 2.64 4.87 10.86
CA TRP A 60 2.51 6.11 10.08
C TRP A 60 3.78 6.96 10.07
N LEU A 61 4.48 7.07 11.19
CA LEU A 61 5.78 7.76 11.25
C LEU A 61 6.81 7.08 10.34
N LEU A 62 6.86 5.74 10.39
CA LEU A 62 7.88 4.96 9.69
C LEU A 62 7.69 4.93 8.16
N VAL A 63 6.45 4.97 7.67
CA VAL A 63 6.18 4.94 6.22
C VAL A 63 6.50 6.24 5.49
N GLU A 64 6.85 7.31 6.22
CA GLU A 64 7.43 8.54 5.65
C GLU A 64 8.88 8.33 5.17
N HIS A 65 9.58 7.34 5.73
CA HIS A 65 10.91 6.96 5.32
C HIS A 65 10.90 5.99 4.14
N THR A 66 12.09 5.66 3.61
CA THR A 66 12.26 4.67 2.53
C THR A 66 12.98 3.41 3.03
N GLY A 67 12.91 2.31 2.28
CA GLY A 67 13.68 1.10 2.57
C GLY A 67 13.17 0.34 3.80
N THR A 68 14.08 -0.07 4.69
CA THR A 68 13.72 -0.95 5.82
C THR A 68 12.70 -0.32 6.76
N LEU A 69 12.81 0.98 7.06
CA LEU A 69 11.85 1.69 7.92
C LEU A 69 10.45 1.69 7.30
N PHE A 70 10.35 1.94 5.99
CA PHE A 70 9.09 1.83 5.27
C PHE A 70 8.46 0.44 5.42
N HIS A 71 9.25 -0.62 5.23
CA HIS A 71 8.73 -1.99 5.33
C HIS A 71 8.27 -2.36 6.74
N LEU A 72 9.01 -1.92 7.78
CA LEU A 72 8.59 -2.06 9.18
C LEU A 72 7.28 -1.33 9.44
N GLY A 73 7.20 -0.07 9.00
CA GLY A 73 6.02 0.77 9.16
C GLY A 73 4.79 0.19 8.47
N ARG A 74 4.93 -0.21 7.20
CA ARG A 74 3.86 -0.84 6.43
C ARG A 74 3.36 -2.10 7.12
N ARG A 75 4.27 -2.95 7.64
CA ARG A 75 3.89 -4.19 8.30
C ARG A 75 3.14 -3.95 9.61
N LEU A 76 3.56 -2.98 10.41
CA LEU A 76 2.83 -2.55 11.61
C LEU A 76 1.41 -2.08 11.26
N LEU A 77 1.27 -1.29 10.20
CA LEU A 77 -0.02 -0.82 9.72
C LEU A 77 -0.93 -1.97 9.24
N GLU A 78 -0.41 -2.92 8.46
CA GLU A 78 -1.14 -4.11 8.01
C GLU A 78 -1.65 -4.95 9.19
N LEU A 79 -0.79 -5.22 10.17
CA LEU A 79 -1.16 -6.03 11.34
C LEU A 79 -2.19 -5.33 12.23
N SER A 80 -2.29 -4.01 12.19
CA SER A 80 -3.26 -3.21 12.98
C SER A 80 -4.46 -2.73 12.16
N ALA A 81 -4.58 -3.15 10.90
CA ALA A 81 -5.73 -2.90 10.06
C ALA A 81 -6.83 -3.95 10.34
N PRO A 82 -8.10 -3.53 10.52
CA PRO A 82 -9.21 -4.47 10.59
C PRO A 82 -9.25 -5.39 9.36
N GLY A 83 -9.27 -6.71 9.59
CA GLY A 83 -9.26 -7.70 8.51
C GLY A 83 -7.97 -7.74 7.68
N GLY A 84 -6.86 -7.19 8.18
CA GLY A 84 -5.54 -7.19 7.51
C GLY A 84 -5.43 -6.26 6.30
N ALA A 85 -6.51 -5.58 5.93
CA ALA A 85 -6.64 -4.91 4.65
C ALA A 85 -6.40 -3.41 4.78
N LEU A 86 -5.13 -3.01 4.83
CA LEU A 86 -4.74 -1.61 5.02
C LEU A 86 -5.37 -0.68 3.98
N LEU A 87 -5.86 0.47 4.43
CA LEU A 87 -6.48 1.51 3.60
C LEU A 87 -5.77 2.86 3.82
N PRO A 88 -5.82 3.77 2.82
CA PRO A 88 -5.45 5.16 3.04
C PRO A 88 -6.25 5.76 4.20
N PRO A 89 -5.66 6.67 5.00
CA PRO A 89 -6.40 7.37 6.06
C PRO A 89 -7.55 8.20 5.48
N LEU A 90 -8.53 8.60 6.30
CA LEU A 90 -9.75 9.27 5.82
C LEU A 90 -9.45 10.64 5.21
N GLU A 91 -8.42 11.31 5.72
CA GLU A 91 -7.88 12.57 5.24
C GLU A 91 -7.04 12.45 3.96
N PHE A 92 -6.81 11.23 3.46
CA PHE A 92 -6.01 11.03 2.25
C PHE A 92 -6.65 11.70 1.03
N ARG A 93 -6.00 12.76 0.54
CA ARG A 93 -6.46 13.55 -0.60
C ARG A 93 -5.28 14.14 -1.35
N LEU A 94 -5.00 13.63 -2.55
CA LEU A 94 -3.96 14.15 -3.45
C LEU A 94 -4.57 14.86 -4.68
N CYS A 95 -5.88 15.02 -4.73
CA CYS A 95 -6.58 15.76 -5.78
C CYS A 95 -7.63 16.73 -5.21
N ARG A 96 -7.95 17.77 -5.98
CA ARG A 96 -8.99 18.74 -5.61
C ARG A 96 -10.38 18.18 -5.86
N GLN A 97 -10.57 17.47 -6.96
CA GLN A 97 -11.83 16.78 -7.29
C GLN A 97 -11.97 15.53 -6.42
N ILE A 98 -12.92 15.57 -5.48
CA ILE A 98 -13.23 14.45 -4.58
C ILE A 98 -14.62 13.86 -4.86
N GLU A 99 -15.39 14.52 -5.74
CA GLU A 99 -16.71 14.07 -6.15
C GLU A 99 -16.68 13.71 -7.64
N PRO A 100 -17.09 12.48 -8.02
CA PRO A 100 -17.33 12.16 -9.42
C PRO A 100 -18.58 12.89 -9.90
N SER A 101 -18.53 13.38 -11.14
CA SER A 101 -19.69 13.90 -11.85
C SER A 101 -20.70 12.78 -12.15
N ALA A 102 -21.93 13.16 -12.51
CA ALA A 102 -22.95 12.21 -12.93
C ALA A 102 -22.53 11.38 -14.14
N ALA A 103 -21.81 11.98 -15.10
CA ALA A 103 -21.27 11.28 -16.25
C ALA A 103 -20.24 10.22 -15.82
N GLU A 104 -19.28 10.60 -14.98
CA GLU A 104 -18.23 9.69 -14.47
C GLU A 104 -18.80 8.55 -13.64
N LEU A 105 -19.87 8.78 -12.86
CA LEU A 105 -20.54 7.73 -12.11
C LEU A 105 -21.07 6.60 -13.01
N ILE A 106 -21.50 6.95 -14.22
CA ILE A 106 -22.09 6.02 -15.19
C ILE A 106 -21.00 5.39 -16.06
N SER A 107 -20.05 6.19 -16.56
CA SER A 107 -19.09 5.77 -17.57
C SER A 107 -17.77 5.23 -17.02
N ALA A 108 -17.48 5.40 -15.73
CA ALA A 108 -16.22 4.94 -15.16
C ALA A 108 -16.09 3.41 -15.29
N PRO A 109 -14.91 2.89 -15.69
CA PRO A 109 -14.67 1.45 -15.78
C PRO A 109 -14.74 0.79 -14.40
N LEU A 110 -15.06 -0.50 -14.38
CA LEU A 110 -15.11 -1.30 -13.16
C LEU A 110 -13.76 -2.00 -12.93
N LEU A 111 -13.18 -1.84 -11.75
CA LEU A 111 -12.00 -2.56 -11.31
C LEU A 111 -12.43 -3.72 -10.39
N ASP A 112 -12.38 -4.96 -10.89
CA ASP A 112 -12.89 -6.14 -10.18
C ASP A 112 -12.14 -7.45 -10.54
N PRO A 113 -11.44 -8.12 -9.61
CA PRO A 113 -11.24 -7.68 -8.24
C PRO A 113 -10.19 -6.55 -8.17
N TRP A 114 -10.19 -5.78 -7.08
CA TRP A 114 -9.24 -4.69 -6.84
C TRP A 114 -8.44 -4.86 -5.55
N SER A 115 -7.25 -4.26 -5.51
CA SER A 115 -6.34 -4.24 -4.36
C SER A 115 -5.75 -2.84 -4.16
N LEU A 116 -5.47 -2.50 -2.91
CA LEU A 116 -4.73 -1.30 -2.55
C LEU A 116 -3.47 -1.70 -1.80
N VAL A 117 -2.34 -1.16 -2.22
CA VAL A 117 -1.04 -1.40 -1.60
C VAL A 117 -0.36 -0.07 -1.33
N LEU A 118 0.11 0.11 -0.09
CA LEU A 118 1.07 1.16 0.21
C LEU A 118 2.43 0.71 -0.34
N PHE A 119 2.93 1.44 -1.32
CA PHE A 119 4.07 1.05 -2.13
C PHE A 119 5.18 2.11 -2.09
N GLN A 120 6.43 1.64 -2.04
CA GLN A 120 7.62 2.47 -2.05
C GLN A 120 8.64 1.83 -2.98
N SER A 121 9.31 2.64 -3.79
CA SER A 121 10.37 2.17 -4.71
C SER A 121 11.56 3.11 -4.70
N GLY A 122 12.74 2.54 -4.48
CA GLY A 122 14.01 3.26 -4.48
C GLY A 122 14.04 4.37 -3.43
N HIS A 123 14.22 5.61 -3.88
CA HIS A 123 14.26 6.81 -3.02
C HIS A 123 12.98 7.65 -3.09
N ARG A 124 11.93 7.16 -3.74
CA ARG A 124 10.67 7.90 -3.85
C ARG A 124 9.85 7.74 -2.56
N PRO A 125 9.15 8.80 -2.12
CA PRO A 125 8.18 8.69 -1.04
C PRO A 125 7.14 7.60 -1.32
N ALA A 126 6.58 7.05 -0.24
CA ALA A 126 5.50 6.06 -0.35
C ALA A 126 4.29 6.63 -1.10
N CYS A 127 3.60 5.79 -1.85
CA CYS A 127 2.36 6.12 -2.53
C CYS A 127 1.38 4.96 -2.47
N TRP A 128 0.09 5.29 -2.52
CA TRP A 128 -0.95 4.29 -2.68
C TRP A 128 -1.04 3.85 -4.13
N LYS A 129 -0.94 2.55 -4.35
CA LYS A 129 -1.16 1.92 -5.66
C LYS A 129 -2.47 1.14 -5.62
N LEU A 130 -3.34 1.47 -6.57
CA LEU A 130 -4.57 0.75 -6.87
C LEU A 130 -4.28 -0.21 -8.02
N GLY A 131 -4.55 -1.49 -7.82
CA GLY A 131 -4.38 -2.51 -8.85
C GLY A 131 -5.61 -3.40 -8.96
N GLY A 132 -5.82 -4.01 -10.12
CA GLY A 132 -6.94 -4.91 -10.34
C GLY A 132 -7.21 -5.16 -11.83
N ILE A 133 -8.26 -5.92 -12.11
CA ILE A 133 -8.69 -6.20 -13.49
C ILE A 133 -9.71 -5.14 -13.91
N VAL A 134 -9.41 -4.42 -14.98
CA VAL A 134 -10.32 -3.44 -15.56
C VAL A 134 -11.33 -4.15 -16.47
N HIS A 135 -12.60 -3.91 -16.21
CA HIS A 135 -13.72 -4.28 -17.06
C HIS A 135 -14.26 -3.01 -17.71
N HIS A 136 -14.10 -2.94 -19.03
CA HIS A 136 -14.69 -1.90 -19.87
C HIS A 136 -15.50 -2.61 -20.98
N PRO A 137 -16.71 -2.15 -21.31
CA PRO A 137 -17.53 -2.79 -22.34
C PRO A 137 -16.82 -2.92 -23.69
N ASP A 138 -16.01 -1.92 -24.04
CA ASP A 138 -15.38 -1.81 -25.36
C ASP A 138 -13.91 -2.27 -25.42
N HIS A 139 -13.34 -2.77 -24.31
CA HIS A 139 -11.91 -3.13 -24.26
C HIS A 139 -11.65 -4.49 -23.61
N HIS A 140 -10.52 -5.11 -23.97
CA HIS A 140 -10.07 -6.34 -23.35
C HIS A 140 -9.77 -6.14 -21.86
N GLN A 141 -10.09 -7.16 -21.06
CA GLN A 141 -9.74 -7.19 -19.64
C GLN A 141 -8.22 -7.18 -19.48
N LEU A 142 -7.72 -6.20 -18.72
CA LEU A 142 -6.31 -6.01 -18.47
C LEU A 142 -6.08 -5.80 -16.98
N TRP A 143 -4.99 -6.36 -16.46
CA TRP A 143 -4.51 -6.02 -15.14
C TRP A 143 -3.84 -4.64 -15.19
N VAL A 144 -4.31 -3.72 -14.37
CA VAL A 144 -3.72 -2.37 -14.25
C VAL A 144 -3.13 -2.16 -12.87
N THR A 145 -2.19 -1.22 -12.77
CA THR A 145 -1.69 -0.72 -11.49
C THR A 145 -1.39 0.76 -11.64
N THR A 146 -2.21 1.58 -10.99
CA THR A 146 -2.15 3.05 -11.09
C THR A 146 -2.01 3.68 -9.71
N ARG A 147 -1.58 4.94 -9.66
CA ARG A 147 -1.49 5.69 -8.41
C ARG A 147 -2.89 6.13 -7.98
N LEU A 148 -3.22 5.89 -6.72
CA LEU A 148 -4.43 6.42 -6.11
C LEU A 148 -4.22 7.88 -5.72
N LEU A 149 -5.18 8.74 -6.07
CA LEU A 149 -5.21 10.15 -5.69
C LEU A 149 -6.29 10.44 -4.64
N TYR A 150 -7.40 9.71 -4.66
CA TYR A 150 -8.48 9.80 -3.67
C TYR A 150 -9.31 8.52 -3.65
N LEU A 151 -9.78 8.10 -2.47
CA LEU A 151 -10.65 6.93 -2.30
C LEU A 151 -12.02 7.36 -1.75
N HIS A 152 -13.03 7.31 -2.60
CA HIS A 152 -14.41 7.61 -2.24
C HIS A 152 -15.11 6.35 -1.73
N ARG A 153 -14.98 6.07 -0.42
CA ARG A 153 -15.47 4.83 0.20
C ARG A 153 -16.98 4.61 0.04
N GLU A 154 -17.77 5.67 0.21
CA GLU A 154 -19.25 5.60 0.14
C GLU A 154 -19.76 5.23 -1.26
N LYS A 155 -19.18 5.81 -2.31
CA LYS A 155 -19.55 5.53 -3.70
C LYS A 155 -18.84 4.32 -4.30
N GLN A 156 -17.95 3.66 -3.54
CA GLN A 156 -17.09 2.58 -4.03
C GLN A 156 -16.32 3.02 -5.28
N MET A 157 -15.68 4.20 -5.23
CA MET A 157 -14.92 4.74 -6.36
C MET A 157 -13.53 5.21 -5.93
N ALA A 158 -12.61 5.23 -6.89
CA ALA A 158 -11.27 5.77 -6.70
C ALA A 158 -10.94 6.77 -7.82
N HIS A 159 -10.34 7.89 -7.45
CA HIS A 159 -9.72 8.81 -8.39
C HIS A 159 -8.25 8.45 -8.55
N THR A 160 -7.80 8.32 -9.79
CA THR A 160 -6.45 7.87 -10.15
C THR A 160 -5.78 8.88 -11.09
N GLU A 161 -4.53 8.63 -11.48
CA GLU A 161 -3.85 9.42 -12.51
C GLU A 161 -4.52 9.30 -13.90
N GLU A 162 -5.37 8.29 -14.11
CA GLU A 162 -6.09 8.03 -15.37
C GLU A 162 -7.58 8.43 -15.30
N GLY A 163 -8.04 8.96 -14.16
CA GLY A 163 -9.43 9.35 -13.92
C GLY A 163 -10.14 8.48 -12.88
N TRP A 164 -11.46 8.56 -12.86
CA TRP A 164 -12.31 7.82 -11.93
C TRP A 164 -12.51 6.35 -12.35
N VAL A 165 -12.47 5.46 -11.38
CA VAL A 165 -12.80 4.04 -11.53
C VAL A 165 -13.79 3.60 -10.46
N ARG A 166 -14.68 2.68 -10.80
CA ARG A 166 -15.56 1.98 -9.86
C ARG A 166 -14.84 0.79 -9.26
N LEU A 167 -15.10 0.50 -8.00
CA LEU A 167 -14.48 -0.59 -7.26
C LEU A 167 -15.48 -1.72 -7.07
N GLY A 168 -15.13 -2.91 -7.56
CA GLY A 168 -15.88 -4.16 -7.36
C GLY A 168 -15.46 -4.87 -6.07
N GLN A 169 -15.26 -6.19 -6.14
CA GLN A 169 -14.80 -6.97 -5.01
C GLN A 169 -13.35 -6.66 -4.68
N ARG A 170 -13.07 -6.45 -3.39
CA ARG A 170 -11.70 -6.29 -2.92
C ARG A 170 -11.03 -7.67 -2.86
N MET A 171 -9.81 -7.77 -3.36
CA MET A 171 -8.98 -8.96 -3.17
C MET A 171 -8.70 -9.17 -1.67
N PRO A 172 -8.72 -10.42 -1.19
CA PRO A 172 -8.30 -10.73 0.16
C PRO A 172 -6.82 -10.37 0.37
N ALA A 173 -6.51 -9.90 1.57
CA ALA A 173 -5.15 -9.57 2.00
C ALA A 173 -4.38 -10.81 2.46
#